data_AF-A0A8C6SVX9-F1
#
_entry.id   AF-A0A8C6SVX9-F1
#
_cell.length_a   1.000
_cell.length_b   1.000
_cell.length_c   1.000
_cell.angle_alpha   90.00
_cell.angle_beta   90.00
_cell.angle_gamma   90.00
#
_symmetry.space_group_name_H-M   'P 1'
#
loop_
_entity.id
_entity.type
_entity.pdbx_description
1 polymer ?
#
loop_
_entity_poly.entity_id
_entity_poly.type
_entity_poly.pdbx_seq_one_letter_code
_entity_poly.pdbx_strand_id
1 'polypeptide(L)'
;NDPCVFSQATSEEQPLWLICLLLGLGSVLPRHFLVMALLYIQQHMNLSDQNWMFSLIVLVCQLAQLFSLVLSSYFVPRFTLRKHNAGCLIGISLLFGAVLLLMKVHIDVEPFFGISMCTLWLASLFSTMVQHHLSVEVNVLPPGHVHSFAHGQASAGIVASVLLIIFVATTGDDVSPVFYHFVFAFVVSLLTPVSYCLLPRLKFAKHYFNQQHQIKKEEYSLELLDENDKKNNNDQEHPQDYGGMLVQILTFMVYPAITADVHATYLGKWQSYFVPVCCFLNFNIFNLIGHKLPFVSQARKHFKILFPILLVVYTVFIPLFMFCNVQPRAILHVNAHLSNDAVFAVIMALFSLTNCFLMHLTMFSVANSEKDTGAPLPNRSIHGQTIKPIQ
;
A
#
# COMPACT_ATOMS: atom_id res chain seq x y z
N ASN A 1 -7.05 20.25 19.69
CA ASN A 1 -6.55 21.15 18.63
C ASN A 1 -5.13 21.50 18.97
N ASP A 2 -4.17 20.73 18.45
CA ASP A 2 -2.76 21.14 18.40
C ASP A 2 -2.20 20.64 17.05
N PRO A 3 -2.11 21.51 16.03
CA PRO A 3 -1.59 21.16 14.73
C PRO A 3 -0.07 21.37 14.70
N CYS A 4 0.69 20.67 15.55
CA CYS A 4 2.17 20.69 15.45
C CYS A 4 2.88 19.63 16.32
N VAL A 5 2.52 18.34 16.24
CA VAL A 5 3.34 17.25 16.83
C VAL A 5 4.36 16.75 15.80
N PHE A 6 5.09 17.66 15.18
CA PHE A 6 6.22 17.35 14.29
C PHE A 6 7.58 17.72 14.89
N SER A 7 7.63 18.05 16.18
CA SER A 7 8.88 18.43 16.84
C SER A 7 9.06 17.68 18.15
N GLN A 8 10.23 17.03 18.25
CA GLN A 8 10.79 16.35 19.42
C GLN A 8 10.30 14.93 19.72
N ALA A 9 10.53 14.01 18.77
CA ALA A 9 10.88 12.65 19.16
C ALA A 9 12.15 12.71 20.03
N THR A 10 12.12 12.08 21.21
CA THR A 10 13.30 12.01 22.08
C THR A 10 14.47 11.33 21.34
N SER A 11 15.71 11.55 21.76
CA SER A 11 16.91 10.96 21.10
C SER A 11 16.84 9.43 20.93
N GLU A 12 16.00 8.74 21.71
CA GLU A 12 15.80 7.28 21.63
C GLU A 12 14.69 6.86 20.63
N GLU A 13 13.78 7.75 20.24
CA GLU A 13 12.62 7.45 19.37
C GLU A 13 12.91 7.68 17.87
N GLN A 14 13.85 8.58 17.55
CA GLN A 14 14.29 8.84 16.17
C GLN A 14 14.69 7.58 15.37
N PRO A 15 15.49 6.63 15.91
CA PRO A 15 15.85 5.43 15.14
C PRO A 15 14.63 4.54 14.86
N LEU A 16 13.66 4.46 15.78
CA LEU A 16 12.44 3.69 15.56
C LEU A 16 11.57 4.31 14.47
N TRP A 17 11.44 5.65 14.49
CA TRP A 17 10.72 6.38 13.45
C TRP A 17 11.30 6.11 12.06
N LEU A 18 12.63 6.15 11.93
CA LEU A 18 13.32 5.89 10.65
C LEU A 18 13.21 4.43 10.21
N ILE A 19 13.28 3.48 11.16
CA ILE A 19 13.08 2.05 10.86
C ILE A 19 11.66 1.81 10.35
N CYS A 20 10.64 2.38 10.99
CA CYS A 20 9.25 2.27 10.52
C CYS A 20 9.09 2.85 9.10
N LEU A 21 9.70 4.01 8.82
CA LEU A 21 9.67 4.61 7.50
C LEU A 21 10.33 3.71 6.44
N LEU A 22 11.53 3.22 6.73
CA LEU A 22 12.29 2.36 5.82
C LEU A 22 11.59 1.02 5.58
N LEU A 23 10.95 0.48 6.61
CA LEU A 23 10.18 -0.76 6.53
C LEU A 23 8.91 -0.58 5.68
N GLY A 24 8.23 0.57 5.82
CA GLY A 24 7.12 0.96 4.94
C GLY A 24 7.57 1.10 3.49
N LEU A 25 8.65 1.85 3.25
CA LEU A 25 9.25 2.03 1.92
C LEU A 25 9.60 0.68 1.28
N GLY A 26 10.37 -0.13 1.99
CA GLY A 26 10.87 -1.42 1.55
C GLY A 26 9.80 -2.49 1.31
N SER A 27 8.66 -2.40 2.01
CA SER A 27 7.55 -3.33 1.80
C SER A 27 6.86 -3.17 0.43
N VAL A 28 6.92 -1.97 -0.17
CA VAL A 28 6.16 -1.62 -1.39
C VAL A 28 7.06 -1.36 -2.60
N LEU A 29 8.24 -0.76 -2.38
CA LEU A 29 9.14 -0.28 -3.43
C LEU A 29 9.56 -1.38 -4.44
N PRO A 30 9.98 -2.59 -4.02
CA PRO A 30 10.45 -3.62 -4.96
C PRO A 30 9.41 -3.99 -6.03
N ARG A 31 8.13 -4.07 -5.64
CA ARG A 31 7.03 -4.35 -6.58
C ARG A 31 6.95 -3.27 -7.66
N HIS A 32 7.02 -1.99 -7.27
CA HIS A 32 6.97 -0.89 -8.23
C HIS A 32 8.12 -0.94 -9.22
N PHE A 33 9.36 -1.20 -8.79
CA PHE A 33 10.48 -1.30 -9.72
C PHE A 33 10.40 -2.50 -10.65
N LEU A 34 9.81 -3.61 -10.22
CA LEU A 34 9.66 -4.78 -11.09
C LEU A 34 8.66 -4.52 -12.23
N VAL A 35 7.57 -3.81 -11.95
CA VAL A 35 6.66 -3.30 -12.99
C VAL A 35 7.43 -2.44 -13.99
N MET A 36 8.27 -1.54 -13.49
CA MET A 36 9.09 -0.66 -14.33
C MET A 36 10.10 -1.43 -15.19
N ALA A 37 10.66 -2.52 -14.66
CA ALA A 37 11.57 -3.41 -15.40
C ALA A 37 10.90 -3.95 -16.65
N LEU A 38 9.70 -4.49 -16.45
CA LEU A 38 8.93 -5.12 -17.50
C LEU A 38 8.51 -4.10 -18.57
N LEU A 39 8.17 -2.87 -18.18
CA LEU A 39 7.93 -1.78 -19.11
C LEU A 39 9.18 -1.44 -19.94
N TYR A 40 10.35 -1.41 -19.32
CA TYR A 40 11.61 -1.18 -20.03
C TYR A 40 11.93 -2.30 -21.02
N ILE A 41 11.86 -3.56 -20.57
CA ILE A 41 12.19 -4.69 -21.44
C ILE A 41 11.20 -4.76 -22.61
N GLN A 42 9.93 -4.43 -22.39
CA GLN A 42 8.95 -4.33 -23.47
C GLN A 42 9.37 -3.30 -24.54
N GLN A 43 9.83 -2.12 -24.13
CA GLN A 43 10.29 -1.09 -25.07
C GLN A 43 11.52 -1.54 -25.86
N HIS A 44 12.44 -2.28 -25.23
CA HIS A 44 13.65 -2.77 -25.89
C HIS A 44 13.40 -3.94 -26.85
N MET A 45 12.36 -4.75 -26.59
CA MET A 45 12.04 -5.93 -27.42
C MET A 45 11.16 -5.62 -28.63
N ASN A 46 10.95 -4.35 -28.99
CA ASN A 46 10.13 -3.89 -30.12
C ASN A 46 8.71 -4.50 -30.16
N LEU A 47 8.16 -4.90 -29.01
CA LEU A 47 6.76 -5.34 -28.86
C LEU A 47 5.81 -4.12 -28.76
N SER A 48 6.14 -3.05 -29.48
CA SER A 48 5.60 -1.69 -29.38
C SER A 48 4.10 -1.59 -29.69
N ASP A 49 3.50 -2.59 -30.33
CA ASP A 49 2.12 -2.50 -30.85
C ASP A 49 1.04 -3.02 -29.87
N GLN A 50 1.39 -3.34 -28.63
CA GLN A 50 0.50 -4.11 -27.76
C GLN A 50 0.23 -3.44 -26.40
N ASN A 51 -0.74 -2.52 -26.39
CA ASN A 51 -1.35 -1.95 -25.17
C ASN A 51 -1.76 -3.04 -24.15
N TRP A 52 -2.13 -4.24 -24.61
CA TRP A 52 -2.53 -5.34 -23.73
C TRP A 52 -1.43 -5.84 -22.81
N MET A 53 -0.14 -5.65 -23.14
CA MET A 53 0.97 -6.10 -22.29
C MET A 53 1.07 -5.28 -21.01
N PHE A 54 0.86 -3.95 -21.10
CA PHE A 54 0.78 -3.08 -19.92
C PHE A 54 -0.37 -3.53 -19.02
N SER A 55 -1.56 -3.72 -19.59
CA SER A 55 -2.74 -4.19 -18.87
C SER A 55 -2.50 -5.58 -18.27
N LEU A 56 -1.76 -6.46 -18.94
CA LEU A 56 -1.38 -7.79 -18.42
C LEU A 56 -0.41 -7.70 -17.24
N ILE A 57 0.64 -6.88 -17.32
CA ILE A 57 1.59 -6.64 -16.21
C ILE A 57 0.82 -6.19 -14.97
N VAL A 58 -0.09 -5.24 -15.14
CA VAL A 58 -0.94 -4.73 -14.06
C VAL A 58 -1.89 -5.80 -13.54
N LEU A 59 -2.55 -6.55 -14.42
CA LEU A 59 -3.46 -7.65 -14.07
C LEU A 59 -2.74 -8.72 -13.24
N VAL A 60 -1.54 -9.14 -13.65
CA VAL A 60 -0.71 -10.10 -12.93
C VAL A 60 -0.41 -9.61 -11.51
N CYS A 61 -0.08 -8.33 -11.34
CA CYS A 61 0.13 -7.73 -10.02
C CYS A 61 -1.14 -7.75 -9.16
N GLN A 62 -2.28 -7.38 -9.73
CA GLN A 62 -3.56 -7.31 -9.01
C GLN A 62 -4.06 -8.70 -8.60
N LEU A 63 -3.92 -9.70 -9.46
CA LEU A 63 -4.26 -11.09 -9.13
C LEU A 63 -3.35 -11.62 -8.01
N ALA A 64 -2.05 -11.31 -8.04
CA ALA A 64 -1.15 -11.66 -6.95
C ALA A 64 -1.56 -11.01 -5.62
N GLN A 65 -1.97 -9.74 -5.64
CA GLN A 65 -2.46 -9.01 -4.46
C GLN A 65 -3.71 -9.65 -3.88
N LEU A 66 -4.71 -9.99 -4.70
CA LEU A 66 -5.92 -10.67 -4.24
C LEU A 66 -5.62 -12.06 -3.68
N PHE A 67 -4.77 -12.83 -4.37
CA PHE A 67 -4.35 -14.14 -3.90
C PHE A 67 -3.60 -14.07 -2.57
N SER A 68 -2.80 -13.01 -2.35
CA SER A 68 -2.07 -12.79 -1.11
C SER A 68 -2.99 -12.72 0.12
N LEU A 69 -4.19 -12.17 -0.04
CA LEU A 69 -5.18 -12.06 1.05
C LEU A 69 -5.65 -13.46 1.48
N VAL A 70 -6.05 -14.29 0.53
CA VAL A 70 -6.47 -15.69 0.79
C VAL A 70 -5.31 -16.49 1.40
N LEU A 71 -4.11 -16.33 0.83
CA LEU A 71 -2.92 -17.04 1.28
C LEU A 71 -2.52 -16.63 2.70
N SER A 72 -2.63 -15.34 3.03
CA SER A 72 -2.32 -14.82 4.35
C SER A 72 -3.21 -15.46 5.43
N SER A 73 -4.52 -15.61 5.15
CA SER A 73 -5.45 -16.29 6.05
C SER A 73 -5.06 -17.75 6.33
N TYR A 74 -4.41 -18.42 5.37
CA TYR A 74 -3.98 -19.81 5.52
C TYR A 74 -2.60 -19.95 6.21
N PHE A 75 -1.67 -19.02 5.96
CA PHE A 75 -0.31 -19.07 6.48
C PHE A 75 -0.15 -18.50 7.89
N VAL A 76 -0.91 -17.45 8.24
CA VAL A 76 -0.81 -16.78 9.54
C VAL A 76 -1.08 -17.72 10.73
N PRO A 77 -2.09 -18.61 10.71
CA PRO A 77 -2.30 -19.55 11.82
C PRO A 77 -1.18 -20.59 11.95
N ARG A 78 -0.45 -20.88 10.87
CA ARG A 78 0.58 -21.95 10.84
C ARG A 78 1.97 -21.48 11.24
N PHE A 79 2.29 -20.21 11.02
CA PHE A 79 3.61 -19.67 11.27
C PHE A 79 3.56 -18.52 12.27
N THR A 80 4.58 -18.44 13.13
CA THR A 80 4.76 -17.23 13.96
C THR A 80 4.95 -16.02 13.05
N LEU A 81 4.20 -14.93 13.30
CA LEU A 81 4.22 -13.69 12.52
C LEU A 81 5.65 -13.22 12.18
N ARG A 82 6.58 -13.34 13.14
CA ARG A 82 7.97 -12.94 12.94
C ARG A 82 8.72 -13.73 11.87
N LYS A 83 8.58 -15.06 11.88
CA LYS A 83 9.21 -15.95 10.89
C LYS A 83 8.59 -15.74 9.51
N HIS A 84 7.26 -15.52 9.46
CA HIS A 84 6.54 -15.23 8.23
C HIS A 84 7.06 -13.95 7.57
N ASN A 85 7.01 -12.82 8.28
CA ASN A 85 7.46 -11.52 7.75
C ASN A 85 8.94 -11.52 7.34
N ALA A 86 9.82 -12.14 8.14
CA ALA A 86 11.24 -12.29 7.79
C ALA A 86 11.42 -13.12 6.51
N GLY A 87 10.72 -14.25 6.39
CA GLY A 87 10.78 -15.13 5.23
C GLY A 87 10.34 -14.42 3.95
N CYS A 88 9.23 -13.68 3.99
CA CYS A 88 8.75 -12.92 2.84
C CYS A 88 9.70 -11.77 2.45
N LEU A 89 10.28 -11.04 3.41
CA LEU A 89 11.26 -9.99 3.13
C LEU A 89 12.55 -10.53 2.48
N ILE A 90 13.04 -11.67 2.98
CA ILE A 90 14.19 -12.38 2.37
C ILE A 90 13.81 -12.87 0.97
N GLY A 91 12.62 -13.45 0.81
CA GLY A 91 12.09 -13.92 -0.47
C GLY A 91 12.03 -12.81 -1.52
N ILE A 92 11.48 -11.64 -1.18
CA ILE A 92 11.45 -10.47 -2.07
C ILE A 92 12.87 -10.05 -2.47
N SER A 93 13.81 -10.02 -1.53
CA SER A 93 15.19 -9.64 -1.80
C SER A 93 15.91 -10.62 -2.73
N LEU A 94 15.66 -11.92 -2.57
CA LEU A 94 16.18 -12.96 -3.45
C LEU A 94 15.59 -12.86 -4.87
N LEU A 95 14.27 -12.67 -4.98
CA LEU A 95 13.60 -12.48 -6.27
C LEU A 95 14.14 -11.25 -6.99
N PHE A 96 14.33 -10.14 -6.28
CA PHE A 96 14.86 -8.91 -6.86
C PHE A 96 16.32 -9.06 -7.30
N GLY A 97 17.14 -9.80 -6.54
CA GLY A 97 18.48 -10.20 -6.94
C GLY A 97 18.47 -11.08 -8.21
N ALA A 98 17.52 -12.02 -8.31
CA ALA A 98 17.36 -12.86 -9.50
C ALA A 98 17.01 -12.03 -10.75
N VAL A 99 16.11 -11.04 -10.65
CA VAL A 99 15.80 -10.12 -11.76
C VAL A 99 17.02 -9.35 -12.21
N LEU A 100 17.81 -8.81 -11.27
CA LEU A 100 19.06 -8.11 -11.59
C LEU A 100 20.08 -8.99 -12.33
N LEU A 101 20.15 -10.27 -11.98
CA LEU A 101 20.99 -11.25 -12.69
C LEU A 101 20.44 -11.55 -14.08
N LEU A 102 19.12 -11.76 -14.19
CA LEU A 102 18.44 -12.00 -15.47
C LEU A 102 18.68 -10.85 -16.46
N MET A 103 18.71 -9.60 -16.01
CA MET A 103 19.01 -8.44 -16.87
C MET A 103 20.43 -8.46 -17.48
N LYS A 104 21.36 -9.23 -16.93
CA LYS A 104 22.72 -9.37 -17.46
C LYS A 104 22.91 -10.58 -18.37
N VAL A 105 21.95 -11.49 -18.41
CA VAL A 105 22.03 -12.72 -19.21
C VAL A 105 21.27 -12.53 -20.52
N HIS A 106 21.89 -12.90 -21.63
CA HIS A 106 21.19 -12.95 -22.93
C HIS A 106 20.26 -14.16 -22.94
N ILE A 107 18.96 -13.92 -22.80
CA ILE A 107 17.88 -14.93 -22.84
C ILE A 107 16.94 -14.57 -23.98
N ASP A 108 16.44 -15.59 -24.69
CA ASP A 108 15.42 -15.42 -25.73
C ASP A 108 14.12 -14.81 -25.19
N VAL A 109 13.35 -14.16 -26.08
CA VAL A 109 12.19 -13.31 -25.72
C VAL A 109 11.12 -14.06 -24.92
N GLU A 110 10.73 -15.25 -25.39
CA GLU A 110 9.64 -16.04 -24.82
C GLU A 110 9.92 -16.53 -23.40
N PRO A 111 11.05 -17.25 -23.12
CA PRO A 111 11.36 -17.68 -21.76
C PRO A 111 11.64 -16.50 -20.83
N PHE A 112 12.25 -15.43 -21.35
CA PHE A 112 12.49 -14.21 -20.59
C PHE A 112 11.18 -13.59 -20.09
N PHE A 113 10.17 -13.49 -20.96
CA PHE A 113 8.86 -12.95 -20.62
C PHE A 113 8.16 -13.79 -19.54
N GLY A 114 8.12 -15.12 -19.71
CA GLY A 114 7.50 -16.03 -18.74
C GLY A 114 8.17 -15.97 -17.36
N ILE A 115 9.50 -16.00 -17.31
CA ILE A 115 10.27 -15.90 -16.06
C ILE A 115 10.01 -14.55 -15.38
N SER A 116 9.99 -13.46 -16.14
CA SER A 116 9.77 -12.12 -15.61
C SER A 116 8.35 -11.95 -15.05
N MET A 117 7.33 -12.49 -15.71
CA MET A 117 5.94 -12.47 -15.21
C MET A 117 5.77 -13.32 -13.94
N CYS A 118 6.36 -14.51 -13.90
CA CYS A 118 6.34 -15.35 -12.70
C CYS A 118 7.03 -14.64 -11.51
N THR A 119 8.17 -14.00 -11.78
CA THR A 119 8.91 -13.26 -10.75
C THR A 119 8.13 -12.03 -10.27
N LEU A 120 7.45 -11.31 -11.18
CA LEU A 120 6.56 -10.21 -10.83
C LEU A 120 5.40 -10.67 -9.95
N TRP A 121 4.76 -11.78 -10.30
CA TRP A 121 3.65 -12.34 -9.56
C TRP A 121 4.07 -12.71 -8.13
N LEU A 122 5.18 -13.44 -7.98
CA LEU A 122 5.73 -13.81 -6.67
C LEU A 122 6.17 -12.60 -5.84
N ALA A 123 6.82 -11.62 -6.46
CA ALA A 123 7.25 -10.40 -5.77
C ALA A 123 6.03 -9.58 -5.29
N SER A 124 5.01 -9.45 -6.12
CA SER A 124 3.76 -8.77 -5.79
C SER A 124 3.00 -9.50 -4.68
N LEU A 125 2.99 -10.83 -4.71
CA LEU A 125 2.39 -11.68 -3.68
C LEU A 125 3.06 -11.43 -2.33
N PHE A 126 4.38 -11.63 -2.24
CA PHE A 126 5.11 -11.47 -0.97
C PHE A 126 5.11 -10.03 -0.45
N SER A 127 5.23 -9.04 -1.34
CA SER A 127 5.16 -7.62 -0.99
C SER A 127 3.85 -7.27 -0.31
N THR A 128 2.73 -7.79 -0.83
CA THR A 128 1.40 -7.50 -0.28
C THR A 128 1.16 -8.19 1.06
N MET A 129 1.59 -9.45 1.21
CA MET A 129 1.52 -10.16 2.50
C MET A 129 2.30 -9.40 3.59
N VAL A 130 3.54 -9.01 3.26
CA VAL A 130 4.43 -8.26 4.16
C VAL A 130 3.83 -6.90 4.50
N GLN A 131 3.31 -6.17 3.52
CA GLN A 131 2.65 -4.87 3.72
C GLN A 131 1.48 -4.96 4.70
N HIS A 132 0.62 -5.96 4.55
CA HIS A 132 -0.54 -6.14 5.43
C HIS A 132 -0.10 -6.50 6.86
N HIS A 133 0.75 -7.52 7.02
CA HIS A 133 1.17 -7.99 8.33
C HIS A 133 2.04 -7.00 9.09
N LEU A 134 2.94 -6.28 8.40
CA LEU A 134 3.71 -5.21 9.02
C LEU A 134 2.83 -4.03 9.43
N SER A 135 1.80 -3.70 8.65
CA SER A 135 0.85 -2.65 9.05
C SER A 135 0.17 -3.00 10.37
N VAL A 136 -0.30 -4.25 10.50
CA VAL A 136 -0.88 -4.77 11.75
C VAL A 136 0.13 -4.77 12.91
N GLU A 137 1.37 -5.20 12.66
CA GLU A 137 2.42 -5.22 13.69
C GLU A 137 2.86 -3.80 14.12
N VAL A 138 2.90 -2.84 13.18
CA VAL A 138 3.26 -1.45 13.50
C VAL A 138 2.13 -0.73 14.22
N ASN A 139 0.87 -1.10 14.01
CA ASN A 139 -0.29 -0.51 14.71
C ASN A 139 -0.25 -0.67 16.24
N VAL A 140 0.60 -1.57 16.73
CA VAL A 140 0.92 -1.75 18.16
C VAL A 140 1.66 -0.54 18.75
N LEU A 141 2.43 0.16 17.91
CA LEU A 141 3.26 1.28 18.31
C LEU A 141 2.45 2.58 18.45
N PRO A 142 2.99 3.60 19.13
CA PRO A 142 2.37 4.91 19.22
C PRO A 142 2.08 5.52 17.82
N PRO A 143 1.03 6.36 17.69
CA PRO A 143 0.54 6.84 16.40
C PRO A 143 1.63 7.52 15.54
N GLY A 144 2.61 8.20 16.15
CA GLY A 144 3.73 8.80 15.42
C GLY A 144 4.53 7.79 14.56
N HIS A 145 4.72 6.57 15.05
CA HIS A 145 5.44 5.50 14.35
C HIS A 145 4.56 4.82 13.28
N VAL A 146 3.26 4.68 13.56
CA VAL A 146 2.27 4.21 12.58
C VAL A 146 2.20 5.16 11.38
N HIS A 147 2.13 6.46 11.64
CA HIS A 147 2.17 7.47 10.58
C HIS A 147 3.49 7.46 9.81
N SER A 148 4.62 7.18 10.47
CA SER A 148 5.91 7.02 9.80
C SER A 148 5.93 5.84 8.81
N PHE A 149 5.40 4.69 9.22
CA PHE A 149 5.30 3.52 8.34
C PHE A 149 4.38 3.78 7.15
N ALA A 150 3.19 4.34 7.39
CA ALA A 150 2.26 4.71 6.32
C ALA A 150 2.88 5.75 5.36
N HIS A 151 3.64 6.71 5.88
CA HIS A 151 4.39 7.67 5.09
C HIS A 151 5.44 6.97 4.21
N GLY A 152 6.16 5.99 4.75
CA GLY A 152 7.08 5.14 4.01
C GLY A 152 6.41 4.44 2.81
N GLN A 153 5.24 3.84 3.02
CA GLN A 153 4.50 3.16 1.96
C GLN A 153 4.04 4.12 0.85
N ALA A 154 3.48 5.28 1.22
CA ALA A 154 3.08 6.30 0.25
C ALA A 154 4.29 6.89 -0.51
N SER A 155 5.40 7.11 0.20
CA SER A 155 6.63 7.62 -0.41
C SER A 155 7.23 6.66 -1.44
N ALA A 156 7.07 5.34 -1.26
CA ALA A 156 7.54 4.35 -2.24
C ALA A 156 6.91 4.54 -3.61
N GLY A 157 5.60 4.84 -3.66
CA GLY A 157 4.89 5.11 -4.90
C GLY A 157 5.33 6.43 -5.55
N ILE A 158 5.57 7.48 -4.75
CA ILE A 158 6.10 8.76 -5.26
C ILE A 158 7.51 8.56 -5.83
N VAL A 159 8.40 7.91 -5.10
CA VAL A 159 9.77 7.61 -5.55
C VAL A 159 9.74 6.81 -6.85
N ALA A 160 8.91 5.76 -6.93
CA ALA A 160 8.76 4.98 -8.16
C ALA A 160 8.23 5.82 -9.33
N SER A 161 7.25 6.71 -9.09
CA SER A 161 6.67 7.56 -10.13
C SER A 161 7.67 8.62 -10.63
N VAL A 162 8.43 9.23 -9.73
CA VAL A 162 9.50 10.19 -10.10
C VAL A 162 10.59 9.48 -10.90
N LEU A 163 10.99 8.28 -10.47
CA LEU A 163 11.97 7.49 -11.22
C LEU A 163 11.43 7.03 -12.56
N LEU A 164 10.12 6.80 -12.72
CA LEU A 164 9.49 6.57 -14.03
C LEU A 164 9.60 7.79 -14.93
N ILE A 165 9.37 8.98 -14.39
CA ILE A 165 9.49 10.23 -15.15
C ILE A 165 10.95 10.47 -15.56
N ILE A 166 11.90 10.28 -14.63
CA ILE A 166 13.33 10.37 -14.92
C ILE A 166 13.71 9.36 -15.99
N PHE A 167 13.25 8.12 -15.85
CA PHE A 167 13.48 7.06 -16.82
C PHE A 167 13.00 7.47 -18.21
N VAL A 168 11.73 7.88 -18.37
CA VAL A 168 11.15 8.36 -19.63
C VAL A 168 11.90 9.56 -20.20
N ALA A 169 12.46 10.42 -19.34
CA ALA A 169 13.27 11.56 -19.76
C ALA A 169 14.69 11.18 -20.20
N THR A 170 15.26 10.13 -19.63
CA THR A 170 16.62 9.65 -19.91
C THR A 170 16.69 8.62 -21.03
N THR A 171 15.59 7.94 -21.34
CA THR A 171 15.48 7.01 -22.47
C THR A 171 15.47 7.79 -23.80
N GLY A 172 16.64 8.26 -24.19
CA GLY A 172 17.09 8.24 -25.58
C GLY A 172 17.64 6.86 -25.93
N ASP A 173 18.77 6.78 -26.64
CA ASP A 173 19.39 5.51 -27.08
C ASP A 173 20.17 4.75 -25.99
N ASP A 174 20.36 5.32 -24.80
CA ASP A 174 21.21 4.73 -23.75
C ASP A 174 20.43 3.90 -22.72
N VAL A 175 20.78 2.62 -22.61
CA VAL A 175 20.23 1.62 -21.69
C VAL A 175 20.78 1.72 -20.26
N SER A 176 21.91 2.42 -20.08
CA SER A 176 22.64 2.50 -18.80
C SER A 176 21.84 3.05 -17.61
N PRO A 177 20.96 4.06 -17.73
CA PRO A 177 20.22 4.61 -16.60
C PRO A 177 19.37 3.56 -15.90
N VAL A 178 18.76 2.64 -16.65
CA VAL A 178 17.82 1.64 -16.14
C VAL A 178 18.49 0.72 -15.13
N PHE A 179 19.71 0.27 -15.43
CA PHE A 179 20.47 -0.60 -14.55
C PHE A 179 20.68 0.03 -13.16
N TYR A 180 21.02 1.32 -13.11
CA TYR A 180 21.24 2.01 -11.84
C TYR A 180 19.96 2.15 -11.01
N HIS A 181 18.81 2.31 -11.65
CA HIS A 181 17.51 2.30 -10.97
C HIS A 181 17.23 0.93 -10.31
N PHE A 182 17.55 -0.18 -10.98
CA PHE A 182 17.44 -1.52 -10.37
C PHE A 182 18.41 -1.73 -9.21
N VAL A 183 19.65 -1.27 -9.34
CA VAL A 183 20.63 -1.36 -8.25
C VAL A 183 20.13 -0.61 -7.02
N PHE A 184 19.58 0.60 -7.19
CA PHE A 184 18.98 1.36 -6.09
C PHE A 184 17.85 0.57 -5.38
N ALA A 185 16.92 0.00 -6.15
CA ALA A 185 15.82 -0.78 -5.57
C ALA A 185 16.30 -2.06 -4.85
N PHE A 186 17.34 -2.70 -5.36
CA PHE A 186 17.94 -3.86 -4.71
C PHE A 186 18.58 -3.50 -3.37
N VAL A 187 19.31 -2.39 -3.30
CA VAL A 187 19.89 -1.88 -2.05
C VAL A 187 18.79 -1.60 -1.02
N VAL A 188 17.69 -0.95 -1.41
CA VAL A 188 16.55 -0.73 -0.52
C VAL A 188 15.92 -2.06 -0.08
N SER A 189 15.76 -3.01 -1.00
CA SER A 189 15.23 -4.33 -0.66
C SER A 189 16.10 -5.07 0.37
N LEU A 190 17.43 -4.99 0.26
CA LEU A 190 18.36 -5.61 1.22
C LEU A 190 18.39 -4.91 2.59
N LEU A 191 18.21 -3.60 2.61
CA LEU A 191 18.13 -2.83 3.87
C LEU A 191 16.87 -3.19 4.67
N THR A 192 15.78 -3.52 3.99
CA THR A 192 14.47 -3.80 4.61
C THR A 192 14.47 -4.96 5.62
N PRO A 193 14.99 -6.19 5.31
CA PRO A 193 15.08 -7.27 6.29
C PRO A 193 16.04 -6.94 7.43
N VAL A 194 17.10 -6.15 7.18
CA VAL A 194 17.99 -5.65 8.24
C VAL A 194 17.22 -4.75 9.20
N SER A 195 16.45 -3.79 8.68
CA SER A 195 15.57 -2.92 9.48
C SER A 195 14.55 -3.73 10.28
N TYR A 196 13.95 -4.76 9.69
CA TYR A 196 13.02 -5.64 10.37
C TYR A 196 13.67 -6.42 11.53
N CYS A 197 14.90 -6.90 11.36
CA CYS A 197 15.66 -7.55 12.43
C CYS A 197 16.07 -6.59 13.56
N LEU A 198 16.26 -5.30 13.25
CA LEU A 198 16.57 -4.26 14.23
C LEU A 198 15.34 -3.83 15.04
N LEU A 199 14.16 -3.85 14.44
CA LEU A 199 12.90 -3.42 15.08
C LEU A 199 12.66 -4.03 16.48
N PRO A 200 12.71 -5.36 16.69
CA PRO A 200 12.47 -5.95 18.02
C PRO A 200 13.64 -5.78 19.00
N ARG A 201 14.82 -5.31 18.53
CA ARG A 201 16.00 -5.07 19.39
C ARG A 201 15.95 -3.70 20.06
N LEU A 202 15.14 -2.78 19.55
CA LEU A 202 14.94 -1.47 20.17
C LEU A 202 14.15 -1.61 21.47
N LYS A 203 14.69 -1.07 22.57
CA LYS A 203 14.10 -1.14 23.91
C LYS A 203 12.65 -0.61 23.92
N PHE A 204 12.40 0.49 23.22
CA PHE A 204 11.09 1.11 23.11
C PHE A 204 10.08 0.21 22.41
N ALA A 205 10.39 -0.29 21.21
CA ALA A 205 9.49 -1.21 20.49
C ALA A 205 9.26 -2.51 21.27
N LYS A 206 10.30 -3.05 21.91
CA LYS A 206 10.21 -4.25 22.76
C LYS A 206 9.21 -4.06 23.91
N HIS A 207 9.14 -2.88 24.52
CA HIS A 207 8.19 -2.59 25.59
C HIS A 207 6.74 -2.71 25.11
N TYR A 208 6.38 -2.06 24.00
CA TYR A 208 5.02 -2.11 23.43
C TYR A 208 4.64 -3.52 22.95
N PHE A 209 5.54 -4.23 22.28
CA PHE A 209 5.27 -5.60 21.84
C PHE A 209 5.07 -6.57 23.01
N ASN A 210 5.86 -6.44 24.07
CA ASN A 210 5.70 -7.27 25.26
C ASN A 210 4.39 -6.94 26.02
N GLN A 211 4.04 -5.66 26.11
CA GLN A 211 2.80 -5.22 26.75
C GLN A 211 1.58 -5.79 26.02
N GLN A 212 1.53 -5.72 24.69
CA GLN A 212 0.42 -6.31 23.94
C GLN A 212 0.36 -7.83 24.05
N HIS A 213 1.50 -8.51 24.11
CA HIS A 213 1.51 -9.95 24.35
C HIS A 213 0.95 -10.32 25.73
N GLN A 214 1.17 -9.48 26.75
CA GLN A 214 0.58 -9.68 28.07
C GLN A 214 -0.94 -9.48 28.03
N ILE A 215 -1.41 -8.39 27.39
CA ILE A 215 -2.85 -8.09 27.24
C ILE A 215 -3.56 -9.24 26.53
N LYS A 216 -3.05 -9.71 25.38
CA LYS A 216 -3.64 -10.85 24.66
C LYS A 216 -3.68 -12.15 25.47
N LYS A 217 -2.72 -12.35 26.37
CA LYS A 217 -2.68 -13.54 27.23
C LYS A 217 -3.73 -13.47 28.33
N GLU A 218 -3.94 -12.29 28.90
CA GLU A 218 -4.99 -12.04 29.89
C GLU A 218 -6.39 -12.17 29.26
N GLU A 219 -6.58 -11.61 28.07
CA GLU A 219 -7.82 -11.70 27.29
C GLU A 219 -8.19 -13.15 26.95
N TYR A 220 -7.25 -13.94 26.42
CA TYR A 220 -7.46 -15.37 26.18
C TYR A 220 -7.78 -16.16 27.45
N SER A 221 -7.19 -15.78 28.58
CA SER A 221 -7.49 -16.41 29.87
C SER A 221 -8.90 -16.07 30.36
N LEU A 222 -9.41 -14.88 30.05
CA LEU A 222 -10.78 -14.46 30.36
C LEU A 222 -11.81 -15.10 29.42
N GLU A 223 -11.52 -15.19 28.12
CA GLU A 223 -12.38 -15.89 27.14
C GLU A 223 -12.55 -17.38 27.49
N LEU A 224 -11.48 -18.06 27.91
CA LEU A 224 -11.57 -19.45 28.39
C LEU A 224 -12.42 -19.61 29.65
N LEU A 225 -12.57 -18.56 30.45
CA LEU A 225 -13.46 -18.56 31.62
C LEU A 225 -14.92 -18.31 31.20
N ASP A 226 -15.15 -17.51 30.16
CA ASP A 226 -16.46 -17.11 29.66
C ASP A 226 -17.07 -18.12 28.65
N GLU A 227 -16.24 -18.92 27.96
CA GLU A 227 -16.69 -20.03 27.08
C GLU A 227 -17.45 -21.13 27.84
N ASN A 228 -17.24 -21.25 29.16
CA ASN A 228 -18.03 -22.15 29.99
C ASN A 228 -19.47 -21.66 30.21
N ASP A 229 -19.76 -20.38 29.97
CA ASP A 229 -21.09 -19.76 30.19
C ASP A 229 -21.84 -19.42 28.88
N LYS A 230 -21.18 -19.33 27.72
CA LYS A 230 -21.76 -18.80 26.46
C LYS A 230 -22.00 -19.85 25.35
N LYS A 231 -22.66 -20.97 25.67
CA LYS A 231 -23.09 -21.93 24.63
C LYS A 231 -24.38 -21.56 23.88
N ASN A 232 -24.96 -20.38 24.13
CA ASN A 232 -26.15 -19.91 23.42
C ASN A 232 -26.04 -18.41 23.18
N ASN A 233 -25.43 -18.03 22.05
CA ASN A 233 -25.89 -16.91 21.23
C ASN A 233 -25.21 -17.05 19.87
N ASN A 234 -26.01 -17.04 18.81
CA ASN A 234 -25.47 -16.94 17.45
C ASN A 234 -24.82 -15.56 17.32
N ASP A 235 -23.50 -15.52 17.37
CA ASP A 235 -22.74 -14.30 17.16
C ASP A 235 -23.07 -13.76 15.77
N GLN A 236 -23.74 -12.62 15.78
CA GLN A 236 -24.13 -11.89 14.60
C GLN A 236 -22.86 -11.27 14.02
N GLU A 237 -22.24 -11.95 13.04
CA GLU A 237 -21.08 -11.46 12.30
C GLU A 237 -21.29 -10.01 11.88
N HIS A 238 -20.45 -9.11 12.39
CA HIS A 238 -20.67 -7.67 12.25
C HIS A 238 -20.28 -7.25 10.81
N PRO A 239 -21.20 -6.70 9.98
CA PRO A 239 -20.93 -6.34 8.57
C PRO A 239 -19.90 -5.22 8.37
N GLN A 240 -19.22 -4.77 9.43
CA GLN A 240 -18.28 -3.66 9.43
C GLN A 240 -16.83 -4.07 9.10
N ASP A 241 -16.50 -5.37 9.17
CA ASP A 241 -15.13 -5.88 8.99
C ASP A 241 -14.73 -5.98 7.50
N TYR A 242 -15.70 -6.23 6.60
CA TYR A 242 -15.45 -6.34 5.16
C TYR A 242 -15.30 -5.00 4.43
N GLY A 243 -15.63 -3.87 5.07
CA GLY A 243 -15.67 -2.55 4.43
C GLY A 243 -14.31 -2.12 3.87
N GLY A 244 -13.22 -2.33 4.63
CA GLY A 244 -11.87 -2.00 4.18
C GLY A 244 -11.42 -2.86 2.99
N MET A 245 -11.76 -4.15 3.00
CA MET A 245 -11.46 -5.05 1.88
C MET A 245 -12.19 -4.62 0.61
N LEU A 246 -13.46 -4.26 0.70
CA LEU A 246 -14.25 -3.79 -0.45
C LEU A 246 -13.69 -2.51 -1.07
N VAL A 247 -13.32 -1.51 -0.25
CA VAL A 247 -12.69 -0.26 -0.72
C VAL A 247 -11.39 -0.57 -1.46
N GLN A 248 -10.57 -1.49 -0.92
CA GLN A 248 -9.32 -1.89 -1.55
C GLN A 248 -9.54 -2.61 -2.89
N ILE A 249 -10.53 -3.51 -2.97
CA ILE A 249 -10.90 -4.21 -4.20
C ILE A 249 -11.34 -3.21 -5.27
N LEU A 250 -12.25 -2.29 -4.94
CA LEU A 250 -12.72 -1.26 -5.88
C LEU A 250 -11.56 -0.39 -6.38
N THR A 251 -10.64 -0.03 -5.49
CA THR A 251 -9.47 0.78 -5.85
C THR A 251 -8.57 0.06 -6.82
N PHE A 252 -8.26 -1.22 -6.57
CA PHE A 252 -7.40 -2.00 -7.46
C PHE A 252 -8.06 -2.34 -8.79
N MET A 253 -9.38 -2.51 -8.85
CA MET A 253 -10.09 -2.69 -10.13
C MET A 253 -9.93 -1.48 -11.05
N VAL A 254 -9.92 -0.27 -10.49
CA VAL A 254 -9.82 0.98 -11.26
C VAL A 254 -8.37 1.39 -11.50
N TYR A 255 -7.56 1.43 -10.45
CA TYR A 255 -6.19 1.91 -10.46
C TYR A 255 -5.18 0.76 -10.24
N PRO A 256 -4.15 0.62 -11.09
CA PRO A 256 -3.87 1.45 -12.25
C PRO A 256 -4.52 0.98 -13.56
N ALA A 257 -5.13 -0.22 -13.61
CA ALA A 257 -5.54 -0.88 -14.86
C ALA A 257 -6.37 0.00 -15.80
N ILE A 258 -7.50 0.52 -15.35
CA ILE A 258 -8.39 1.36 -16.18
C ILE A 258 -7.77 2.75 -16.38
N THR A 259 -7.21 3.31 -15.32
CA THR A 259 -6.69 4.70 -15.33
C THR A 259 -5.44 4.89 -16.18
N ALA A 260 -4.65 3.84 -16.40
CA ALA A 260 -3.43 3.90 -17.19
C ALA A 260 -3.67 3.67 -18.69
N ASP A 261 -4.82 3.12 -19.07
CA ASP A 261 -5.27 3.02 -20.47
C ASP A 261 -5.85 4.35 -21.00
N VAL A 262 -5.92 5.39 -20.15
CA VAL A 262 -6.28 6.75 -20.59
C VAL A 262 -5.09 7.35 -21.35
N HIS A 263 -5.36 7.83 -22.57
CA HIS A 263 -4.38 8.48 -23.42
C HIS A 263 -4.43 10.01 -23.29
N ALA A 264 -3.25 10.64 -23.38
CA ALA A 264 -3.12 12.09 -23.43
C ALA A 264 -3.85 12.67 -24.65
N THR A 265 -4.55 13.78 -24.45
CA THR A 265 -5.20 14.52 -25.53
C THR A 265 -4.20 15.38 -26.29
N TYR A 266 -3.21 15.94 -25.59
CA TYR A 266 -2.15 16.73 -26.21
C TYR A 266 -1.05 15.81 -26.76
N LEU A 267 -0.77 15.94 -28.06
CA LEU A 267 0.21 15.12 -28.77
C LEU A 267 1.67 15.59 -28.52
N GLY A 268 2.62 14.73 -28.84
CA GLY A 268 4.07 15.00 -28.74
C GLY A 268 4.69 14.34 -27.51
N LYS A 269 5.76 14.95 -26.97
CA LYS A 269 6.51 14.40 -25.82
C LYS A 269 5.61 14.12 -24.61
N TRP A 270 4.52 14.88 -24.45
CA TRP A 270 3.57 14.74 -23.34
C TRP A 270 2.91 13.36 -23.24
N GLN A 271 2.72 12.65 -24.36
CA GLN A 271 2.09 11.31 -24.36
C GLN A 271 2.82 10.31 -23.46
N SER A 272 4.16 10.35 -23.46
CA SER A 272 4.99 9.47 -22.62
C SER A 272 5.02 9.88 -21.15
N TYR A 273 4.73 11.15 -20.83
CA TYR A 273 4.72 11.67 -19.45
C TYR A 273 3.33 11.65 -18.82
N PHE A 274 2.26 11.60 -19.61
CA PHE A 274 0.89 11.71 -19.12
C PHE A 274 0.56 10.65 -18.05
N VAL A 275 0.77 9.36 -18.34
CA VAL A 275 0.48 8.29 -17.37
C VAL A 275 1.38 8.37 -16.12
N PRO A 276 2.72 8.53 -16.24
CA PRO A 276 3.59 8.74 -15.07
C PRO A 276 3.19 9.93 -14.19
N VAL A 277 2.83 11.06 -14.78
CA VAL A 277 2.53 12.31 -14.07
C VAL A 277 1.09 12.36 -13.57
N CYS A 278 0.11 12.26 -14.47
CA CYS A 278 -1.29 12.50 -14.16
C CYS A 278 -1.98 11.30 -13.49
N CYS A 279 -1.48 10.08 -13.70
CA CYS A 279 -1.99 8.88 -13.06
C CYS A 279 -1.17 8.50 -11.83
N PHE A 280 0.07 8.03 -12.01
CA PHE A 280 0.86 7.45 -10.92
C PHE A 280 1.34 8.49 -9.89
N LEU A 281 2.04 9.53 -10.31
CA LEU A 281 2.57 10.54 -9.39
C LEU A 281 1.43 11.26 -8.65
N ASN A 282 0.41 11.68 -9.41
CA ASN A 282 -0.77 12.33 -8.88
C ASN A 282 -1.49 11.48 -7.82
N PHE A 283 -1.80 10.22 -8.12
CA PHE A 283 -2.44 9.32 -7.16
C PHE A 283 -1.62 9.21 -5.87
N ASN A 284 -0.30 9.02 -5.98
CA ASN A 284 0.57 8.83 -4.81
C ASN A 284 0.74 10.10 -3.96
N ILE A 285 0.82 11.29 -4.58
CA ILE A 285 0.87 12.58 -3.86
C ILE A 285 -0.42 12.80 -3.09
N PHE A 286 -1.57 12.66 -3.74
CA PHE A 286 -2.86 12.88 -3.09
C PHE A 286 -3.19 11.82 -2.04
N ASN A 287 -2.70 10.59 -2.20
CA ASN A 287 -2.80 9.57 -1.17
C ASN A 287 -2.01 9.98 0.07
N LEU A 288 -0.78 10.49 -0.11
CA LEU A 288 0.04 11.02 0.99
C LEU A 288 -0.62 12.22 1.68
N ILE A 289 -1.22 13.14 0.92
CA ILE A 289 -1.98 14.28 1.48
C ILE A 289 -3.18 13.78 2.28
N GLY A 290 -3.91 12.79 1.76
CA GLY A 290 -5.02 12.12 2.44
C GLY A 290 -4.63 11.61 3.83
N HIS A 291 -3.45 10.99 3.96
CA HIS A 291 -2.94 10.49 5.24
C HIS A 291 -2.64 11.59 6.27
N LYS A 292 -2.40 12.83 5.81
CA LYS A 292 -2.11 13.99 6.67
C LYS A 292 -3.36 14.80 7.01
N LEU A 293 -4.45 14.64 6.27
CA LEU A 293 -5.66 15.38 6.51
C LEU A 293 -6.29 14.89 7.83
N PRO A 294 -6.51 15.79 8.80
CA PRO A 294 -7.18 15.43 10.04
C PRO A 294 -8.65 15.25 9.70
N PHE A 295 -9.06 14.03 9.37
CA PHE A 295 -10.46 13.69 9.19
C PHE A 295 -11.10 13.53 10.58
N VAL A 296 -11.39 14.69 11.16
CA VAL A 296 -11.72 14.92 12.57
C VAL A 296 -13.03 14.21 12.97
N SER A 297 -13.01 13.61 14.17
CA SER A 297 -14.06 13.33 15.18
C SER A 297 -15.54 13.29 14.75
N GLN A 298 -16.01 14.25 13.95
CA GLN A 298 -17.36 14.34 13.40
C GLN A 298 -17.71 13.14 12.51
N ALA A 299 -16.79 12.72 11.63
CA ALA A 299 -17.00 11.62 10.70
C ALA A 299 -17.20 10.28 11.43
N ARG A 300 -16.59 10.14 12.62
CA ARG A 300 -16.75 8.98 13.51
C ARG A 300 -18.19 8.79 13.97
N LYS A 301 -18.90 9.88 14.31
CA LYS A 301 -20.27 9.81 14.83
C LYS A 301 -21.28 9.35 13.77
N HIS A 302 -21.00 9.58 12.50
CA HIS A 302 -21.91 9.31 11.39
C HIS A 302 -21.43 8.20 10.46
N PHE A 303 -20.51 7.32 10.91
CA PHE A 303 -19.92 6.25 10.08
C PHE A 303 -20.98 5.42 9.33
N LYS A 304 -22.03 4.97 10.02
CA LYS A 304 -23.11 4.13 9.44
C LYS A 304 -23.83 4.77 8.26
N ILE A 305 -23.80 6.10 8.15
CA ILE A 305 -24.45 6.86 7.07
C ILE A 305 -23.40 7.33 6.06
N LEU A 306 -22.28 7.87 6.54
CA LEU A 306 -21.23 8.47 5.72
C LEU A 306 -20.51 7.43 4.87
N PHE A 307 -20.19 6.26 5.43
CA PHE A 307 -19.46 5.20 4.72
C PHE A 307 -20.21 4.69 3.47
N PRO A 308 -21.48 4.24 3.54
CA PRO A 308 -22.18 3.74 2.36
C PRO A 308 -22.37 4.84 1.30
N ILE A 309 -22.66 6.08 1.71
CA ILE A 309 -22.78 7.20 0.77
C ILE A 309 -21.47 7.43 0.02
N LEU A 310 -20.34 7.49 0.73
CA LEU A 310 -19.05 7.69 0.07
C LEU A 310 -18.64 6.49 -0.76
N LEU A 311 -18.98 5.26 -0.37
CA LEU A 311 -18.73 4.06 -1.16
C LEU A 311 -19.49 4.12 -2.50
N VAL A 312 -20.74 4.59 -2.49
CA VAL A 312 -21.52 4.83 -3.72
C VAL A 312 -20.91 5.96 -4.55
N VAL A 313 -20.48 7.06 -3.94
CA VAL A 313 -19.73 8.11 -4.66
C VAL A 313 -18.44 7.55 -5.25
N TYR A 314 -17.79 6.62 -4.56
CA TYR A 314 -16.55 6.01 -5.01
C TYR A 314 -16.75 5.17 -6.27
N THR A 315 -17.88 4.46 -6.40
CA THR A 315 -18.20 3.70 -7.63
C THR A 315 -18.53 4.59 -8.82
N VAL A 316 -18.95 5.84 -8.62
CA VAL A 316 -19.19 6.82 -9.71
C VAL A 316 -17.89 7.20 -10.42
N PHE A 317 -16.72 7.08 -9.78
CA PHE A 317 -15.44 7.32 -10.45
C PHE A 317 -15.16 6.29 -11.56
N ILE A 318 -15.70 5.06 -11.47
CA ILE A 318 -15.50 4.01 -12.49
C ILE A 318 -15.99 4.48 -13.87
N PRO A 319 -17.29 4.81 -14.06
CA PRO A 319 -17.75 5.32 -15.34
C PRO A 319 -17.06 6.64 -15.71
N LEU A 320 -16.76 7.51 -14.74
CA LEU A 320 -16.09 8.78 -14.98
C LEU A 320 -14.71 8.59 -15.66
N PHE A 321 -13.91 7.61 -15.22
CA PHE A 321 -12.66 7.24 -15.89
C PHE A 321 -12.88 6.59 -17.26
N MET A 322 -13.95 5.81 -17.43
CA MET A 322 -14.30 5.24 -18.74
C MET A 322 -14.75 6.30 -19.76
N PHE A 323 -15.30 7.44 -19.30
CA PHE A 323 -15.63 8.59 -20.14
C PHE A 323 -14.42 9.46 -20.50
N CYS A 324 -13.28 9.29 -19.82
CA CYS A 324 -12.01 9.90 -20.22
C CYS A 324 -11.51 9.28 -21.54
N ASN A 325 -10.43 9.84 -22.10
CA ASN A 325 -9.91 9.47 -23.41
C ASN A 325 -9.22 8.08 -23.44
N VAL A 326 -9.98 7.00 -23.30
CA VAL A 326 -9.51 5.60 -23.41
C VAL A 326 -9.50 5.16 -24.90
N GLN A 327 -8.38 4.59 -25.39
CA GLN A 327 -8.21 4.11 -26.77
C GLN A 327 -7.47 2.75 -26.78
N PRO A 328 -7.76 1.82 -27.73
CA PRO A 328 -8.74 1.87 -28.81
C PRO A 328 -10.14 1.42 -28.38
N ARG A 329 -11.19 2.11 -28.87
CA ARG A 329 -12.60 1.82 -28.59
C ARG A 329 -13.18 0.86 -29.63
N ALA A 330 -13.11 -0.44 -29.38
CA ALA A 330 -13.73 -1.42 -30.27
C ALA A 330 -15.25 -1.60 -30.04
N ILE A 331 -15.77 -1.29 -28.83
CA ILE A 331 -17.14 -1.70 -28.41
C ILE A 331 -18.00 -0.53 -27.88
N LEU A 332 -17.43 0.58 -27.37
CA LEU A 332 -18.20 1.71 -26.83
C LEU A 332 -18.22 2.92 -27.78
N HIS A 333 -19.34 3.13 -28.48
CA HIS A 333 -19.70 4.38 -29.19
C HIS A 333 -20.06 5.52 -28.22
N VAL A 334 -19.27 5.70 -27.16
CA VAL A 334 -19.46 6.78 -26.20
C VAL A 334 -18.47 7.89 -26.56
N ASN A 335 -19.01 8.98 -27.11
CA ASN A 335 -18.23 10.18 -27.44
C ASN A 335 -17.44 10.63 -26.20
N ALA A 336 -16.11 10.74 -26.31
CA ALA A 336 -15.29 11.33 -25.25
C ALA A 336 -15.70 12.79 -25.06
N HIS A 337 -16.59 13.07 -24.11
CA HIS A 337 -16.96 14.44 -23.76
C HIS A 337 -15.94 15.12 -22.85
N LEU A 338 -15.02 14.36 -22.24
CA LEU A 338 -14.00 14.85 -21.29
C LEU A 338 -12.59 14.67 -21.87
N SER A 339 -12.28 15.37 -22.96
CA SER A 339 -10.97 15.30 -23.64
C SER A 339 -9.94 16.29 -23.08
N ASN A 340 -9.97 16.58 -21.77
CA ASN A 340 -8.99 17.48 -21.17
C ASN A 340 -8.17 16.73 -20.11
N ASP A 341 -6.87 16.64 -20.34
CA ASP A 341 -5.90 15.97 -19.47
C ASP A 341 -5.93 16.52 -18.04
N ALA A 342 -6.21 17.82 -17.87
CA ALA A 342 -6.36 18.44 -16.55
C ALA A 342 -7.57 17.88 -15.78
N VAL A 343 -8.66 17.56 -16.48
CA VAL A 343 -9.87 16.99 -15.86
C VAL A 343 -9.57 15.58 -15.36
N PHE A 344 -8.87 14.76 -16.16
CA PHE A 344 -8.39 13.45 -15.71
C PHE A 344 -7.52 13.58 -14.44
N ALA A 345 -6.57 14.53 -14.40
CA ALA A 345 -5.72 14.74 -13.23
C ALA A 345 -6.53 15.16 -11.98
N VAL A 346 -7.52 16.05 -12.12
CA VAL A 346 -8.39 16.44 -10.99
C VAL A 346 -9.21 15.26 -10.50
N ILE A 347 -9.76 14.45 -11.41
CA ILE A 347 -10.50 13.24 -11.07
C ILE A 347 -9.61 12.25 -10.31
N MET A 348 -8.39 11.99 -10.80
CA MET A 348 -7.41 11.12 -10.14
C MET A 348 -7.06 11.59 -8.72
N ALA A 349 -6.93 12.91 -8.52
CA ALA A 349 -6.66 13.49 -7.21
C ALA A 349 -7.83 13.26 -6.24
N LEU A 350 -9.06 13.53 -6.68
CA LEU A 350 -10.28 13.31 -5.89
C LEU A 350 -10.51 11.83 -5.57
N PHE A 351 -10.28 10.95 -6.53
CA PHE A 351 -10.34 9.49 -6.35
C PHE A 351 -9.36 9.04 -5.26
N SER A 352 -8.10 9.47 -5.33
CA SER A 352 -7.08 9.13 -4.34
C SER A 352 -7.40 9.65 -2.93
N LEU A 353 -7.88 10.90 -2.81
CA LEU A 353 -8.30 11.47 -1.52
C LEU A 353 -9.50 10.71 -0.93
N THR A 354 -10.49 10.37 -1.76
CA THR A 354 -11.69 9.63 -1.33
C THR A 354 -11.33 8.23 -0.85
N ASN A 355 -10.41 7.55 -1.55
CA ASN A 355 -9.87 6.26 -1.14
C ASN A 355 -9.24 6.33 0.26
N CYS A 356 -8.35 7.29 0.47
CA CYS A 356 -7.66 7.45 1.75
C CYS A 356 -8.66 7.74 2.89
N PHE A 357 -9.65 8.59 2.62
CA PHE A 357 -10.72 8.89 3.57
C PHE A 357 -11.56 7.66 3.94
N LEU A 358 -11.97 6.86 2.95
CA LEU A 358 -12.72 5.62 3.18
C LEU A 358 -11.90 4.61 4.01
N MET A 359 -10.62 4.45 3.70
CA MET A 359 -9.72 3.56 4.45
C MET A 359 -9.51 4.01 5.89
N HIS A 360 -9.43 5.32 6.17
CA HIS A 360 -9.40 5.84 7.54
C HIS A 360 -10.72 5.58 8.28
N LEU A 361 -11.86 5.77 7.61
CA LEU A 361 -13.17 5.49 8.21
C LEU A 361 -13.30 4.02 8.64
N THR A 362 -12.85 3.07 7.82
CA THR A 362 -12.90 1.64 8.15
C THR A 362 -11.97 1.28 9.29
N MET A 363 -10.79 1.89 9.39
CA MET A 363 -9.91 1.70 10.55
C MET A 363 -10.55 2.21 11.84
N PHE A 364 -11.33 3.30 11.78
CA PHE A 364 -12.03 3.83 12.94
C PHE A 364 -13.24 3.00 13.38
N SER A 365 -13.95 2.33 12.47
CA SER A 365 -15.08 1.46 12.84
C SER A 365 -14.61 0.24 13.61
N VAL A 366 -13.54 -0.41 13.15
CA VAL A 366 -12.93 -1.58 13.84
C VAL A 366 -12.55 -1.21 15.28
N ALA A 367 -11.87 -0.07 15.46
CA ALA A 367 -11.43 0.39 16.79
C ALA A 367 -12.58 0.79 17.76
N ASN A 368 -13.79 1.05 17.26
CA ASN A 368 -14.97 1.29 18.12
C ASN A 368 -15.70 -0.02 18.45
N SER A 369 -15.75 -0.97 17.52
CA SER A 369 -16.30 -2.30 17.77
C SER A 369 -15.57 -2.98 18.94
N GLU A 370 -14.24 -2.88 19.00
CA GLU A 370 -13.43 -3.41 20.10
C GLU A 370 -13.77 -2.74 21.46
N LYS A 371 -14.14 -1.46 21.47
CA LYS A 371 -14.56 -0.76 22.71
C LYS A 371 -15.92 -1.21 23.21
N ASP A 372 -16.86 -1.41 22.29
CA ASP A 372 -18.24 -1.73 22.62
C ASP A 372 -18.41 -3.20 23.01
N THR A 373 -17.53 -4.11 22.55
CA THR A 373 -17.48 -5.51 22.99
C THR A 373 -16.77 -5.73 24.33
N GLY A 374 -16.27 -4.66 24.97
CA GLY A 374 -15.54 -4.77 26.23
C GLY A 374 -14.12 -5.32 26.10
N ALA A 375 -13.60 -5.48 24.87
CA ALA A 375 -12.19 -5.81 24.66
C ALA A 375 -11.34 -4.60 25.08
N PRO A 376 -10.43 -4.76 26.06
CA PRO A 376 -9.68 -3.63 26.60
C PRO A 376 -8.67 -3.14 25.56
N LEU A 377 -8.98 -2.01 24.91
CA LEU A 377 -7.96 -1.25 24.20
C LEU A 377 -6.84 -0.84 25.18
N PRO A 378 -5.57 -0.83 24.74
CA PRO A 378 -4.49 -0.24 25.51
C PRO A 378 -4.86 1.21 25.83
N ASN A 379 -4.99 1.49 27.12
CA ASN A 379 -5.46 2.74 27.72
C ASN A 379 -4.94 3.99 26.97
N ARG A 380 -5.75 4.54 26.07
CA ARG A 380 -5.48 5.79 25.33
C ARG A 380 -5.90 7.03 26.13
N SER A 381 -5.69 6.97 27.45
CA SER A 381 -6.09 7.99 28.42
C SER A 381 -4.93 8.27 29.37
N ILE A 382 -3.94 9.06 28.92
CA ILE A 382 -3.11 9.84 29.84
C ILE A 382 -3.00 11.26 29.28
N HIS A 383 -4.09 12.00 29.43
CA HIS A 383 -4.04 13.46 29.56
C HIS A 383 -4.64 13.76 30.93
N GLY A 384 -3.78 14.07 31.91
CA GLY A 384 -4.20 14.46 33.26
C GLY A 384 -3.61 13.62 34.39
N GLN A 385 -2.28 13.55 34.51
CA GLN A 385 -1.67 13.45 35.83
C GLN A 385 -0.65 14.58 35.97
N THR A 386 -1.13 15.66 36.57
CA THR A 386 -0.33 16.72 37.20
C THR A 386 0.72 16.09 38.10
N ILE A 387 1.98 16.25 37.70
CA ILE A 387 3.16 16.01 38.53
C ILE A 387 3.05 16.94 39.74
N LYS A 388 2.76 16.39 40.93
CA LYS A 388 3.03 17.10 42.18
C LYS A 388 4.53 16.98 42.46
N PRO A 389 5.25 18.10 42.70
CA PRO A 389 6.64 18.04 43.10
C PRO A 389 6.70 17.45 44.52
N ILE A 390 7.50 16.39 44.68
CA ILE A 390 7.90 15.90 45.99
C ILE A 390 9.00 16.85 46.48
N GLN A 391 8.71 17.58 47.56
CA GLN A 391 9.68 18.23 48.44
C GLN A 391 10.24 17.22 49.43
#